data_AF-A0A257LIC7-F1
#
_entry.id   AF-A0A257LIC7-F1
#
_cell.length_a   1.000
_cell.length_b   1.000
_cell.length_c   1.000
_cell.angle_alpha   90.00
_cell.angle_beta   90.00
_cell.angle_gamma   90.00
#
_symmetry.space_group_name_H-M   'P 1'
#
loop_
_entity.id
_entity.type
_entity.pdbx_description
1 polymer ?
#
loop_
_entity_poly.entity_id
_entity_poly.type
_entity_poly.pdbx_seq_one_letter_code
_entity_poly.pdbx_strand_id
1 'polypeptide(L)'
;VVQDGAGIYGASGCQARWYRNGALQNSLDLNLRLTSMSDVNNWIGRSQYGADSNSNISLNELRFYNRALSAGEILSSYTAGPDPDSGPPEPHAPAPLPLHRWKFNNAAGAVASGTAFTDSISGETGTLRGNGATLNGTAMVLPGTTNGNQTSAAISAYLDLPNGIVSSKTSMTFETWVRPLSTKTWQRIFDFGRANLTSGAGASVGEILDGAAAPGGFTAYDNLLLSLNNNGVLGSHRLEGKLAGTVTGTVDTDLSTATAANTEYHYVLTVEDGAGAYGANGSRAKWYRNGAVQGSLDLSYRLREMADVNNWIGRSQWAADMNSNMSINELRVYDRAISPAEVISAYNAGA
;
A
#
# COMPACT_ATOMS: atom_id res chain seq x y z
N VAL A 1 -9.57 25.84 5.69
CA VAL A 1 -10.71 24.93 5.98
C VAL A 1 -11.37 25.36 7.27
N VAL A 2 -12.70 25.40 7.33
CA VAL A 2 -13.43 25.66 8.58
C VAL A 2 -14.47 24.54 8.77
N GLN A 3 -14.53 23.96 9.97
CA GLN A 3 -15.40 22.82 10.29
C GLN A 3 -16.20 23.11 11.58
N ASP A 4 -17.52 23.22 11.47
CA ASP A 4 -18.42 23.29 12.62
C ASP A 4 -18.40 21.99 13.43
N GLY A 5 -18.61 22.07 14.74
CA GLY A 5 -18.65 20.88 15.61
C GLY A 5 -17.28 20.35 16.03
N ALA A 6 -16.20 20.98 15.61
CA ALA A 6 -14.82 20.58 15.89
C ALA A 6 -14.11 21.58 16.83
N GLY A 7 -12.97 21.14 17.38
CA GLY A 7 -12.19 21.93 18.34
C GLY A 7 -12.78 21.92 19.76
N ILE A 8 -12.20 22.73 20.65
CA ILE A 8 -12.57 22.76 22.08
C ILE A 8 -14.01 23.20 22.35
N TYR A 9 -14.64 23.92 21.42
CA TYR A 9 -16.02 24.40 21.56
C TYR A 9 -17.06 23.41 21.04
N GLY A 10 -16.62 22.29 20.43
CA GLY A 10 -17.47 21.19 19.99
C GLY A 10 -18.67 21.67 19.18
N ALA A 11 -19.87 21.18 19.53
CA ALA A 11 -21.11 21.55 18.86
C ALA A 11 -21.42 23.06 18.89
N SER A 12 -20.84 23.86 19.79
CA SER A 12 -21.12 25.30 19.85
C SER A 12 -20.17 26.15 19.01
N GLY A 13 -19.10 25.58 18.46
CA GLY A 13 -18.11 26.32 17.70
C GLY A 13 -17.68 25.63 16.40
N CYS A 14 -16.57 26.13 15.86
CA CYS A 14 -15.93 25.59 14.68
C CYS A 14 -14.40 25.65 14.84
N GLN A 15 -13.70 24.82 14.07
CA GLN A 15 -12.25 24.87 13.97
C GLN A 15 -11.84 25.36 12.58
N ALA A 16 -11.08 26.45 12.53
CA ALA A 16 -10.40 26.94 11.34
C ALA A 16 -8.99 26.35 11.25
N ARG A 17 -8.60 25.90 10.06
CA ARG A 17 -7.27 25.36 9.75
C ARG A 17 -6.72 26.01 8.50
N TRP A 18 -5.47 26.46 8.57
CA TRP A 18 -4.75 27.10 7.46
C TRP A 18 -3.65 26.18 6.94
N TYR A 19 -3.54 26.10 5.61
CA TYR A 19 -2.61 25.24 4.90
C TYR A 19 -1.82 26.08 3.89
N ARG A 20 -0.55 25.69 3.68
CA ARG A 20 0.32 26.26 2.63
C ARG A 20 0.98 25.11 1.88
N ASN A 21 0.90 25.12 0.55
CA ASN A 21 1.48 24.10 -0.33
C ASN A 21 1.07 22.66 0.08
N GLY A 22 -0.21 22.46 0.38
CA GLY A 22 -0.74 21.15 0.82
C GLY A 22 -0.52 20.81 2.30
N ALA A 23 0.34 21.53 3.04
CA ALA A 23 0.69 21.21 4.42
C ALA A 23 -0.05 22.08 5.44
N LEU A 24 -0.53 21.48 6.55
CA LEU A 24 -1.14 22.23 7.66
C LEU A 24 -0.09 23.14 8.30
N GLN A 25 -0.48 24.38 8.53
CA GLN A 25 0.40 25.39 9.13
C GLN A 25 -0.08 25.80 10.52
N ASN A 26 -1.39 25.99 10.68
CA ASN A 26 -1.99 26.40 11.95
C ASN A 26 -3.46 25.96 12.03
N SER A 27 -3.95 25.84 13.26
CA SER A 27 -5.37 25.68 13.59
C SER A 27 -5.81 26.68 14.65
N LEU A 28 -7.07 27.08 14.61
CA LEU A 28 -7.70 27.99 15.56
C LEU A 28 -9.11 27.50 15.85
N ASP A 29 -9.40 27.26 17.12
CA ASP A 29 -10.74 26.94 17.57
C ASP A 29 -11.49 28.24 17.84
N LEU A 30 -12.66 28.37 17.24
CA LEU A 30 -13.50 29.56 17.30
C LEU A 30 -14.81 29.22 18.02
N ASN A 31 -15.19 30.06 18.98
CA ASN A 31 -16.48 29.94 19.67
C ASN A 31 -17.61 30.58 18.85
N LEU A 32 -17.74 30.15 17.59
CA LEU A 32 -18.82 30.53 16.68
C LEU A 32 -19.04 29.42 15.66
N ARG A 33 -20.25 29.34 15.10
CA ARG A 33 -20.51 28.50 13.92
C ARG A 33 -20.43 29.33 12.65
N LEU A 34 -20.02 28.73 11.54
CA LEU A 34 -20.01 29.42 10.24
C LEU A 34 -21.40 30.00 9.91
N THR A 35 -22.46 29.24 10.19
CA THR A 35 -23.85 29.65 9.95
C THR A 35 -24.31 30.84 10.80
N SER A 36 -23.56 31.21 11.83
CA SER A 36 -23.84 32.38 12.65
C SER A 36 -23.23 33.68 12.10
N MET A 37 -22.34 33.58 11.11
CA MET A 37 -21.72 34.75 10.48
C MET A 37 -22.64 35.34 9.41
N SER A 38 -22.80 36.67 9.44
CA SER A 38 -23.40 37.41 8.32
C SER A 38 -22.31 37.79 7.34
N ASP A 39 -22.38 37.24 6.14
CA ASP A 39 -21.36 37.31 5.09
C ASP A 39 -21.75 38.28 3.96
N VAL A 40 -22.26 39.47 4.30
CA VAL A 40 -22.71 40.46 3.29
C VAL A 40 -21.55 41.04 2.46
N ASN A 41 -20.35 41.14 3.06
CA ASN A 41 -19.14 41.65 2.40
C ASN A 41 -18.07 40.57 2.36
N ASN A 42 -17.94 39.89 1.21
CA ASN A 42 -16.91 38.88 0.95
C ASN A 42 -15.93 39.40 -0.09
N TRP A 43 -14.79 39.92 0.36
CA TRP A 43 -13.77 40.47 -0.53
C TRP A 43 -12.49 39.65 -0.49
N ILE A 44 -11.78 39.64 -1.62
CA ILE A 44 -10.42 39.10 -1.72
C ILE A 44 -9.50 40.28 -2.01
N GLY A 45 -8.42 40.40 -1.24
CA GLY A 45 -7.45 41.48 -1.38
C GLY A 45 -7.88 42.83 -0.79
N ARG A 46 -8.96 42.87 0.01
CA ARG A 46 -9.44 44.07 0.71
C ARG A 46 -9.80 43.76 2.15
N SER A 47 -9.59 44.72 3.05
CA SER A 47 -9.95 44.64 4.47
C SER A 47 -11.35 45.22 4.75
N GLN A 48 -11.95 44.74 5.84
CA GLN A 48 -13.14 45.34 6.46
C GLN A 48 -12.79 46.57 7.32
N TYR A 49 -11.50 46.82 7.59
CA TYR A 49 -11.02 47.96 8.35
C TYR A 49 -10.52 49.06 7.40
N GLY A 50 -11.08 50.26 7.52
CA GLY A 50 -10.84 51.36 6.57
C GLY A 50 -9.42 51.95 6.59
N ALA A 51 -8.60 51.61 7.59
CA ALA A 51 -7.20 52.05 7.67
C ALA A 51 -6.22 51.09 6.97
N ASP A 52 -6.67 49.88 6.62
CA ASP A 52 -5.78 48.86 6.06
C ASP A 52 -5.58 49.07 4.56
N SER A 53 -4.35 48.85 4.10
CA SER A 53 -4.04 48.78 2.68
C SER A 53 -4.65 47.54 2.03
N ASN A 54 -5.10 47.67 0.79
CA ASN A 54 -5.48 46.53 -0.04
C ASN A 54 -4.25 45.70 -0.44
N SER A 55 -4.45 44.41 -0.69
CA SER A 55 -3.39 43.48 -1.07
C SER A 55 -2.92 43.74 -2.50
N ASN A 56 -1.60 43.67 -2.73
CA ASN A 56 -0.99 43.61 -4.06
C ASN A 56 -0.66 42.16 -4.41
N ILE A 57 -1.62 41.43 -4.99
CA ILE A 57 -1.51 40.00 -5.26
C ILE A 57 -1.94 39.67 -6.69
N SER A 58 -1.31 38.66 -7.29
CA SER A 58 -1.86 37.95 -8.45
C SER A 58 -2.57 36.69 -7.98
N LEU A 59 -3.75 36.43 -8.54
CA LEU A 59 -4.53 35.22 -8.31
C LEU A 59 -4.61 34.46 -9.63
N ASN A 60 -4.31 33.17 -9.57
CA ASN A 60 -4.49 32.28 -10.71
C ASN A 60 -5.89 31.66 -10.67
N GLU A 61 -6.22 30.95 -9.59
CA GLU A 61 -7.49 30.24 -9.42
C GLU A 61 -8.02 30.41 -7.98
N LEU A 62 -9.35 30.29 -7.82
CA LEU A 62 -10.04 30.24 -6.53
C LEU A 62 -11.09 29.12 -6.53
N ARG A 63 -11.06 28.27 -5.50
CA ARG A 63 -11.98 27.13 -5.32
C ARG A 63 -12.78 27.28 -4.02
N PHE A 64 -14.09 27.12 -4.10
CA PHE A 64 -14.99 27.04 -2.94
C PHE A 64 -15.64 25.67 -2.85
N TYR A 65 -15.79 25.16 -1.63
CA TYR A 65 -16.39 23.88 -1.34
C TYR A 65 -17.50 24.06 -0.31
N ASN A 66 -18.60 23.33 -0.47
CA ASN A 66 -19.76 23.36 0.45
C ASN A 66 -19.55 22.52 1.73
N ARG A 67 -18.32 22.10 2.00
CA ARG A 67 -17.93 21.31 3.17
C ARG A 67 -16.47 21.55 3.55
N ALA A 68 -16.11 21.14 4.75
CA ALA A 68 -14.72 21.10 5.18
C ALA A 68 -13.93 20.01 4.43
N LEU A 69 -12.77 20.38 3.88
CA LEU A 69 -11.82 19.44 3.30
C LEU A 69 -10.90 18.81 4.36
N SER A 70 -10.55 17.55 4.19
CA SER A 70 -9.49 16.84 4.90
C SER A 70 -8.10 17.31 4.45
N ALA A 71 -7.07 16.97 5.23
CA ALA A 71 -5.69 17.34 4.91
C ALA A 71 -5.20 16.75 3.58
N GLY A 72 -5.60 15.51 3.27
CA GLY A 72 -5.30 14.91 1.98
C GLY A 72 -5.90 15.69 0.83
N GLU A 73 -7.17 16.11 0.95
CA GLU A 73 -7.91 16.74 -0.15
C GLU A 73 -7.21 18.02 -0.59
N ILE A 74 -6.65 18.73 0.38
CA ILE A 74 -5.85 19.94 0.18
C ILE A 74 -4.54 19.61 -0.52
N LEU A 75 -3.85 18.52 -0.15
CA LEU A 75 -2.60 18.10 -0.79
C LEU A 75 -2.82 17.66 -2.24
N SER A 76 -3.89 16.93 -2.54
CA SER A 76 -4.24 16.58 -3.92
C SER A 76 -4.66 17.78 -4.74
N SER A 77 -5.47 18.68 -4.18
CA SER A 77 -5.84 19.95 -4.82
C SER A 77 -4.60 20.80 -5.15
N TYR A 78 -3.60 20.83 -4.27
CA TYR A 78 -2.30 21.46 -4.50
C TYR A 78 -1.49 20.76 -5.62
N THR A 79 -1.45 19.42 -5.61
CA THR A 79 -0.66 18.63 -6.57
C THR A 79 -1.23 18.72 -7.99
N ALA A 80 -2.56 18.82 -8.11
CA ALA A 80 -3.25 19.04 -9.38
C ALA A 80 -2.89 20.40 -10.02
N GLY A 81 -2.42 21.37 -9.22
CA GLY A 81 -2.09 22.70 -9.70
C GLY A 81 -3.33 23.55 -10.04
N PRO A 82 -3.12 24.74 -10.61
CA PRO A 82 -4.20 25.60 -11.08
C PRO A 82 -4.86 25.06 -12.35
N ASP A 83 -6.13 25.40 -12.58
CA ASP A 83 -6.92 25.10 -13.80
C ASP A 83 -6.84 23.64 -14.29
N PRO A 84 -7.20 22.65 -13.47
CA PRO A 84 -7.16 21.25 -13.88
C PRO A 84 -8.18 21.01 -15.01
N ASP A 85 -7.78 20.24 -16.03
CA ASP A 85 -8.61 19.89 -17.21
C ASP A 85 -9.93 19.18 -16.85
N SER A 86 -10.01 18.65 -15.63
CA SER A 86 -11.23 18.21 -14.95
C SER A 86 -11.44 19.11 -13.73
N GLY A 87 -12.66 19.61 -13.49
CA GLY A 87 -12.98 20.54 -12.40
C GLY A 87 -12.36 20.18 -11.04
N PRO A 88 -12.30 21.15 -10.10
CA PRO A 88 -11.49 21.03 -8.88
C PRO A 88 -11.76 19.67 -8.23
N PRO A 89 -10.74 18.90 -7.79
CA PRO A 89 -10.97 17.57 -7.28
C PRO A 89 -12.05 17.64 -6.20
N GLU A 90 -13.21 17.11 -6.57
CA GLU A 90 -14.35 16.74 -5.72
C GLU A 90 -13.83 15.97 -4.51
N PRO A 91 -14.64 15.75 -3.44
CA PRO A 91 -14.17 15.03 -2.28
C PRO A 91 -13.25 13.90 -2.60
N HIS A 92 -12.14 13.84 -1.87
CA HIS A 92 -11.26 12.69 -1.92
C HIS A 92 -12.14 11.47 -1.97
N ALA A 93 -11.91 10.65 -2.98
CA ALA A 93 -12.47 9.34 -3.00
C ALA A 93 -12.24 8.77 -1.59
N PRO A 94 -13.33 8.41 -0.87
CA PRO A 94 -13.22 7.98 0.50
C PRO A 94 -12.19 6.85 0.57
N ALA A 95 -11.48 6.75 1.69
CA ALA A 95 -10.57 5.64 1.89
C ALA A 95 -11.32 4.34 1.53
N PRO A 96 -10.84 3.57 0.55
CA PRO A 96 -11.59 2.46 0.02
C PRO A 96 -11.76 1.42 1.12
N LEU A 97 -12.89 0.72 1.12
CA LEU A 97 -13.09 -0.41 2.01
C LEU A 97 -12.43 -1.64 1.39
N PRO A 98 -11.49 -2.30 2.09
CA PRO A 98 -10.88 -3.51 1.59
C PRO A 98 -11.85 -4.69 1.63
N LEU A 99 -11.63 -5.67 0.75
CA LEU A 99 -12.27 -6.98 0.79
C LEU A 99 -11.67 -7.85 1.89
N HIS A 100 -10.36 -7.71 2.12
CA HIS A 100 -9.63 -8.43 3.17
C HIS A 100 -8.75 -7.49 3.99
N ARG A 101 -8.70 -7.69 5.30
CA ARG A 101 -7.89 -6.89 6.23
C ARG A 101 -7.31 -7.75 7.37
N TRP A 102 -6.00 -7.98 7.32
CA TRP A 102 -5.23 -8.62 8.38
C TRP A 102 -4.43 -7.59 9.17
N LYS A 103 -4.54 -7.64 10.50
CA LYS A 103 -3.81 -6.80 11.44
C LYS A 103 -2.82 -7.63 12.24
N PHE A 104 -1.65 -7.08 12.52
CA PHE A 104 -0.59 -7.76 13.26
C PHE A 104 -0.24 -7.02 14.57
N ASN A 105 -1.27 -6.51 15.25
CA ASN A 105 -1.15 -5.68 16.45
C ASN A 105 -1.49 -6.43 17.76
N ASN A 106 -1.46 -7.76 17.75
CA ASN A 106 -1.63 -8.55 18.96
C ASN A 106 -0.42 -8.37 19.90
N ALA A 107 -0.58 -8.79 21.16
CA ALA A 107 0.43 -8.66 22.21
C ALA A 107 1.81 -9.17 21.78
N ALA A 108 2.85 -8.49 22.26
CA ALA A 108 4.22 -8.82 21.92
C ALA A 108 4.61 -10.22 22.38
N GLY A 109 5.38 -10.94 21.56
CA GLY A 109 5.79 -12.32 21.86
C GLY A 109 6.26 -13.09 20.63
N ALA A 110 6.76 -14.30 20.84
CA ALA A 110 7.09 -15.21 19.76
C ALA A 110 5.82 -15.75 19.09
N VAL A 111 5.87 -15.95 17.77
CA VAL A 111 4.76 -16.53 17.00
C VAL A 111 5.23 -17.84 16.40
N ALA A 112 4.51 -18.93 16.69
CA ALA A 112 4.84 -20.25 16.19
C ALA A 112 4.35 -20.45 14.75
N SER A 113 5.09 -21.25 13.96
CA SER A 113 4.63 -21.75 12.66
C SER A 113 3.26 -22.42 12.81
N GLY A 114 2.37 -22.18 11.84
CA GLY A 114 0.98 -22.62 11.86
C GLY A 114 0.01 -21.64 12.55
N THR A 115 0.49 -20.53 13.13
CA THR A 115 -0.39 -19.53 13.72
C THR A 115 -1.27 -18.89 12.63
N ALA A 116 -2.58 -18.91 12.86
CA ALA A 116 -3.59 -18.31 12.01
C ALA A 116 -3.76 -16.81 12.35
N PHE A 117 -3.59 -15.94 11.36
CA PHE A 117 -4.04 -14.55 11.40
C PHE A 117 -5.35 -14.44 10.64
N THR A 118 -6.44 -14.20 11.36
CA THR A 118 -7.78 -14.10 10.78
C THR A 118 -8.01 -12.73 10.17
N ASP A 119 -8.50 -12.71 8.93
CA ASP A 119 -9.02 -11.55 8.25
C ASP A 119 -10.24 -11.01 9.01
N SER A 120 -10.18 -9.74 9.40
CA SER A 120 -11.26 -9.06 10.12
C SER A 120 -12.52 -8.81 9.28
N ILE A 121 -12.49 -9.05 7.97
CA ILE A 121 -13.61 -8.82 7.05
C ILE A 121 -14.19 -10.15 6.57
N SER A 122 -13.40 -11.01 5.89
CA SER A 122 -13.93 -12.25 5.31
C SER A 122 -13.88 -13.45 6.27
N GLY A 123 -13.06 -13.40 7.32
CA GLY A 123 -12.74 -14.54 8.17
C GLY A 123 -11.73 -15.53 7.59
N GLU A 124 -11.23 -15.30 6.36
CA GLU A 124 -10.13 -16.08 5.80
C GLU A 124 -8.85 -15.93 6.63
N THR A 125 -7.95 -16.90 6.52
CA THR A 125 -6.74 -16.95 7.35
C THR A 125 -5.48 -16.81 6.51
N GLY A 126 -4.63 -15.85 6.88
CA GLY A 126 -3.22 -15.89 6.53
C GLY A 126 -2.48 -16.73 7.58
N THR A 127 -1.73 -17.73 7.16
CA THR A 127 -1.03 -18.65 8.06
C THR A 127 0.44 -18.26 8.15
N LEU A 128 0.94 -18.05 9.36
CA LEU A 128 2.38 -17.94 9.54
C LEU A 128 3.04 -19.29 9.26
N ARG A 129 4.04 -19.31 8.40
CA ARG A 129 4.91 -20.47 8.17
C ARG A 129 6.32 -20.14 8.63
N GLY A 130 7.14 -21.17 8.81
CA GLY A 130 8.54 -21.04 9.20
C GLY A 130 8.77 -20.51 10.62
N ASN A 131 10.02 -20.15 10.91
CA ASN A 131 10.52 -20.01 12.27
C ASN A 131 11.00 -18.58 12.58
N GLY A 132 10.90 -18.18 13.84
CA GLY A 132 11.51 -16.95 14.37
C GLY A 132 10.70 -15.67 14.19
N ALA A 133 9.42 -15.75 13.81
CA ALA A 133 8.56 -14.57 13.81
C ALA A 133 8.26 -14.11 15.24
N THR A 134 8.06 -12.80 15.40
CA THR A 134 7.60 -12.20 16.66
C THR A 134 6.53 -11.16 16.37
N LEU A 135 5.73 -10.82 17.38
CA LEU A 135 4.89 -9.63 17.41
C LEU A 135 5.51 -8.64 18.39
N ASN A 136 5.37 -7.34 18.10
CA ASN A 136 5.84 -6.27 18.98
C ASN A 136 4.71 -5.43 19.59
N GLY A 137 3.44 -5.87 19.46
CA GLY A 137 2.26 -5.10 19.88
C GLY A 137 1.66 -4.22 18.78
N THR A 138 2.40 -3.98 17.69
CA THR A 138 1.94 -3.11 16.57
C THR A 138 2.17 -3.73 15.19
N ALA A 139 3.10 -4.67 15.08
CA ALA A 139 3.47 -5.34 13.83
C ALA A 139 4.00 -6.75 14.09
N MET A 140 3.90 -7.59 13.07
CA MET A 140 4.61 -8.87 12.98
C MET A 140 5.98 -8.66 12.36
N VAL A 141 7.02 -9.16 13.01
CA VAL A 141 8.41 -9.14 12.54
C VAL A 141 8.75 -10.48 11.88
N LEU A 142 9.15 -10.43 10.61
CA LEU A 142 9.74 -11.55 9.89
C LEU A 142 11.27 -11.50 10.01
N PRO A 143 11.95 -12.62 10.32
CA PRO A 143 13.36 -12.60 10.71
C PRO A 143 14.33 -12.64 9.52
N GLY A 144 13.92 -13.18 8.37
CA GLY A 144 14.74 -13.23 7.14
C GLY A 144 16.17 -13.78 7.33
N THR A 145 16.35 -14.82 8.13
CA THR A 145 17.66 -15.40 8.45
C THR A 145 18.13 -16.46 7.45
N THR A 146 17.26 -16.92 6.54
CA THR A 146 17.53 -17.98 5.56
C THR A 146 17.02 -17.64 4.17
N ASN A 147 17.44 -18.40 3.16
CA ASN A 147 16.84 -18.40 1.82
C ASN A 147 15.62 -19.33 1.74
N GLY A 148 15.01 -19.42 0.55
CA GLY A 148 13.80 -20.20 0.28
C GLY A 148 14.00 -21.72 0.19
N ASN A 149 15.21 -22.23 0.01
CA ASN A 149 15.51 -23.66 -0.10
C ASN A 149 15.94 -24.25 1.25
N GLN A 150 14.98 -24.39 2.16
CA GLN A 150 15.22 -24.88 3.51
C GLN A 150 14.19 -25.94 3.90
N THR A 151 14.52 -26.73 4.92
CA THR A 151 13.55 -27.61 5.57
C THR A 151 12.60 -26.79 6.45
N SER A 152 11.45 -27.36 6.82
CA SER A 152 10.49 -26.72 7.74
C SER A 152 11.08 -26.36 9.10
N ALA A 153 12.13 -27.08 9.54
CA ALA A 153 12.83 -26.81 10.80
C ALA A 153 13.77 -25.59 10.72
N ALA A 154 14.17 -25.16 9.52
CA ALA A 154 15.17 -24.12 9.31
C ALA A 154 14.61 -22.86 8.62
N ILE A 155 13.59 -22.99 7.78
CA ILE A 155 13.05 -21.87 6.99
C ILE A 155 12.62 -20.70 7.89
N SER A 156 13.07 -19.50 7.53
CA SER A 156 12.67 -18.24 8.18
C SER A 156 11.20 -17.99 8.00
N ALA A 157 10.57 -17.41 9.02
CA ALA A 157 9.15 -17.16 8.96
C ALA A 157 8.71 -16.23 7.82
N TYR A 158 7.53 -16.52 7.27
CA TYR A 158 6.85 -15.76 6.22
C TYR A 158 5.33 -15.96 6.37
N LEU A 159 4.52 -15.09 5.77
CA LEU A 159 3.06 -15.24 5.79
C LEU A 159 2.58 -15.90 4.50
N ASP A 160 1.72 -16.92 4.64
CA ASP A 160 1.12 -17.70 3.57
C ASP A 160 -0.37 -17.37 3.49
N LEU A 161 -0.78 -16.70 2.42
CA LEU A 161 -2.17 -16.30 2.16
C LEU A 161 -2.92 -17.41 1.39
N PRO A 162 -4.26 -17.41 1.42
CA PRO A 162 -5.04 -18.42 0.70
C PRO A 162 -4.69 -18.53 -0.80
N ASN A 163 -4.70 -19.76 -1.30
CA ASN A 163 -4.55 -20.04 -2.74
C ASN A 163 -5.73 -19.44 -3.52
N GLY A 164 -5.47 -18.92 -4.72
CA GLY A 164 -6.50 -18.30 -5.56
C GLY A 164 -6.84 -16.85 -5.20
N ILE A 165 -6.20 -16.23 -4.20
CA ILE A 165 -6.49 -14.85 -3.79
C ILE A 165 -6.23 -13.84 -4.92
N VAL A 166 -5.32 -14.15 -5.85
CA VAL A 166 -4.99 -13.34 -7.02
C VAL A 166 -5.80 -13.77 -8.24
N SER A 167 -5.72 -15.04 -8.65
CA SER A 167 -6.32 -15.49 -9.93
C SER A 167 -7.85 -15.47 -9.93
N SER A 168 -8.49 -15.46 -8.75
CA SER A 168 -9.94 -15.30 -8.64
C SER A 168 -10.42 -13.89 -8.99
N LYS A 169 -9.51 -12.90 -9.10
CA LYS A 169 -9.85 -11.50 -9.35
C LYS A 169 -9.64 -11.14 -10.81
N THR A 170 -10.46 -10.20 -11.29
CA THR A 170 -10.24 -9.56 -12.60
C THR A 170 -9.23 -8.43 -12.44
N SER A 171 -9.52 -7.48 -11.54
CA SER A 171 -8.59 -6.46 -11.06
C SER A 171 -8.38 -6.62 -9.56
N MET A 172 -7.26 -6.14 -9.03
CA MET A 172 -7.02 -6.20 -7.58
C MET A 172 -6.18 -5.03 -7.10
N THR A 173 -6.21 -4.80 -5.78
CA THR A 173 -5.20 -3.99 -5.10
C THR A 173 -4.67 -4.76 -3.89
N PHE A 174 -3.36 -4.76 -3.71
CA PHE A 174 -2.67 -5.22 -2.52
C PHE A 174 -2.04 -4.01 -1.82
N GLU A 175 -2.26 -3.83 -0.52
CA GLU A 175 -1.80 -2.68 0.25
C GLU A 175 -1.24 -3.10 1.60
N THR A 176 -0.11 -2.55 2.03
CA THR A 176 0.51 -2.90 3.31
C THR A 176 1.41 -1.79 3.86
N TRP A 177 1.62 -1.80 5.18
CA TRP A 177 2.59 -0.95 5.90
C TRP A 177 3.76 -1.80 6.38
N VAL A 178 4.95 -1.51 5.86
CA VAL A 178 6.16 -2.32 6.05
C VAL A 178 7.31 -1.46 6.54
N ARG A 179 8.01 -1.95 7.58
CA ARG A 179 9.34 -1.45 7.98
C ARG A 179 10.40 -2.43 7.50
N PRO A 180 11.24 -2.12 6.49
CA PRO A 180 12.45 -2.91 6.26
C PRO A 180 13.36 -2.79 7.48
N LEU A 181 13.89 -3.91 7.98
CA LEU A 181 14.72 -3.92 9.19
C LEU A 181 16.19 -4.16 8.87
N SER A 182 16.48 -4.95 7.84
CA SER A 182 17.83 -5.08 7.27
C SER A 182 17.76 -5.53 5.83
N THR A 183 18.79 -5.20 5.04
CA THR A 183 18.90 -5.72 3.69
C THR A 183 19.15 -7.24 3.68
N LYS A 184 18.63 -7.91 2.67
CA LYS A 184 19.08 -9.24 2.24
C LYS A 184 19.05 -9.30 0.71
N THR A 185 19.63 -10.31 0.10
CA THR A 185 19.58 -10.48 -1.35
C THR A 185 18.16 -10.83 -1.80
N TRP A 186 17.57 -10.00 -2.68
CA TRP A 186 16.26 -10.23 -3.32
C TRP A 186 15.05 -10.37 -2.36
N GLN A 187 14.97 -9.54 -1.32
CA GLN A 187 13.85 -9.56 -0.37
C GLN A 187 12.53 -9.15 -1.01
N ARG A 188 11.50 -9.98 -0.86
CA ARG A 188 10.14 -9.71 -1.35
C ARG A 188 9.31 -9.00 -0.28
N ILE A 189 8.54 -7.99 -0.67
CA ILE A 189 7.37 -7.61 0.13
C ILE A 189 6.37 -8.75 -0.03
N PHE A 190 5.97 -9.04 -1.26
CA PHE A 190 5.15 -10.19 -1.64
C PHE A 190 5.65 -10.82 -2.95
N ASP A 191 5.29 -12.09 -3.16
CA ASP A 191 5.49 -12.84 -4.39
C ASP A 191 4.36 -13.86 -4.51
N PHE A 192 3.46 -13.64 -5.48
CA PHE A 192 2.25 -14.43 -5.66
C PHE A 192 2.30 -15.23 -6.95
N GLY A 193 1.97 -16.52 -6.92
CA GLY A 193 1.92 -17.35 -8.13
C GLY A 193 2.22 -18.82 -7.83
N ARG A 194 3.03 -19.46 -8.67
CA ARG A 194 3.46 -20.86 -8.46
C ARG A 194 4.88 -21.11 -8.95
N ALA A 195 5.51 -22.13 -8.39
CA ALA A 195 6.86 -22.54 -8.76
C ALA A 195 6.86 -23.51 -9.95
N ASN A 196 8.04 -23.69 -10.55
CA ASN A 196 8.29 -24.68 -11.61
C ASN A 196 8.43 -26.12 -11.08
N LEU A 197 8.36 -26.32 -9.76
CA LEU A 197 8.34 -27.62 -9.10
C LEU A 197 7.31 -27.64 -7.98
N THR A 198 6.87 -28.84 -7.60
CA THR A 198 6.00 -29.08 -6.43
C THR A 198 6.83 -29.68 -5.29
N SER A 199 6.57 -29.25 -4.06
CA SER A 199 7.20 -29.84 -2.88
C SER A 199 6.23 -29.98 -1.71
N GLY A 200 6.36 -31.08 -0.98
CA GLY A 200 5.57 -31.39 0.21
C GLY A 200 4.35 -32.28 -0.05
N ALA A 201 3.92 -33.01 0.99
CA ALA A 201 2.80 -33.93 0.89
C ALA A 201 1.48 -33.16 0.77
N GLY A 202 0.66 -33.53 -0.21
CA GLY A 202 -0.63 -32.87 -0.47
C GLY A 202 -0.53 -31.54 -1.23
N ALA A 203 0.66 -31.17 -1.67
CA ALA A 203 0.89 -29.95 -2.45
C ALA A 203 0.27 -30.04 -3.85
N SER A 204 -0.32 -28.93 -4.28
CA SER A 204 -0.81 -28.71 -5.64
C SER A 204 0.37 -28.56 -6.63
N VAL A 205 0.06 -28.56 -7.93
CA VAL A 205 1.10 -28.38 -8.96
C VAL A 205 1.73 -26.98 -8.84
N GLY A 206 3.05 -26.93 -8.64
CA GLY A 206 3.81 -25.71 -8.39
C GLY A 206 3.75 -25.18 -6.95
N GLU A 207 3.03 -25.83 -6.02
CA GLU A 207 2.95 -25.42 -4.62
C GLU A 207 4.17 -25.92 -3.83
N ILE A 208 4.68 -25.07 -2.93
CA ILE A 208 5.78 -25.41 -2.02
C ILE A 208 5.25 -25.44 -0.58
N LEU A 209 5.02 -26.64 -0.08
CA LEU A 209 4.73 -26.88 1.34
C LEU A 209 6.03 -27.29 2.05
N ASP A 210 6.43 -26.54 3.06
CA ASP A 210 7.65 -26.82 3.81
C ASP A 210 7.58 -28.18 4.53
N GLY A 211 8.60 -29.02 4.31
CA GLY A 211 8.69 -30.36 4.87
C GLY A 211 10.06 -30.71 5.44
N ALA A 212 10.25 -31.98 5.79
CA ALA A 212 11.52 -32.47 6.35
C ALA A 212 12.70 -32.37 5.38
N ALA A 213 12.44 -32.39 4.07
CA ALA A 213 13.43 -32.13 3.03
C ALA A 213 13.24 -30.73 2.45
N ALA A 214 14.34 -30.09 2.08
CA ALA A 214 14.29 -28.80 1.39
C ALA A 214 13.70 -28.98 -0.04
N PRO A 215 12.97 -27.99 -0.56
CA PRO A 215 12.22 -28.12 -1.82
C PRO A 215 13.10 -28.22 -3.08
N GLY A 216 14.38 -27.85 -3.00
CA GLY A 216 15.31 -27.81 -4.12
C GLY A 216 15.36 -26.45 -4.82
N GLY A 217 15.99 -26.40 -6.00
CA GLY A 217 16.23 -25.18 -6.78
C GLY A 217 15.00 -24.69 -7.54
N PHE A 218 13.89 -24.41 -6.85
CA PHE A 218 12.68 -23.88 -7.46
C PHE A 218 12.86 -22.44 -7.94
N THR A 219 12.13 -22.10 -9.00
CA THR A 219 11.99 -20.74 -9.54
C THR A 219 10.52 -20.49 -9.87
N ALA A 220 10.11 -19.23 -9.94
CA ALA A 220 8.75 -18.88 -10.34
C ALA A 220 8.44 -19.44 -11.73
N TYR A 221 7.28 -20.07 -11.86
CA TYR A 221 6.68 -20.41 -13.16
C TYR A 221 5.65 -19.35 -13.55
N ASP A 222 4.78 -19.00 -12.61
CA ASP A 222 3.92 -17.81 -12.69
C ASP A 222 4.25 -16.93 -11.49
N ASN A 223 4.38 -15.61 -11.67
CA ASN A 223 4.38 -14.71 -10.54
C ASN A 223 3.98 -13.26 -10.80
N LEU A 224 3.66 -12.57 -9.71
CA LEU A 224 3.56 -11.13 -9.59
C LEU A 224 4.22 -10.73 -8.27
N LEU A 225 5.31 -9.96 -8.33
CA LEU A 225 6.11 -9.63 -7.15
C LEU A 225 6.36 -8.13 -7.02
N LEU A 226 6.59 -7.69 -5.78
CA LEU A 226 7.25 -6.43 -5.47
C LEU A 226 8.37 -6.68 -4.45
N SER A 227 9.60 -6.29 -4.76
CA SER A 227 10.74 -6.45 -3.84
C SER A 227 11.01 -5.20 -3.01
N LEU A 228 11.55 -5.38 -1.79
CA LEU A 228 12.18 -4.30 -1.01
C LEU A 228 13.52 -3.89 -1.63
N ASN A 229 14.21 -4.84 -2.26
CA ASN A 229 15.45 -4.59 -2.98
C ASN A 229 15.76 -5.67 -4.03
N ASN A 230 16.55 -5.27 -5.01
CA ASN A 230 17.19 -6.10 -6.02
C ASN A 230 18.70 -6.15 -5.71
N ASN A 231 19.27 -7.35 -5.62
CA ASN A 231 20.70 -7.60 -5.33
C ASN A 231 21.29 -7.10 -3.99
N GLY A 232 20.50 -6.46 -3.10
CA GLY A 232 20.93 -6.19 -1.70
C GLY A 232 21.15 -4.71 -1.32
N VAL A 233 20.58 -3.77 -2.05
CA VAL A 233 20.52 -2.35 -1.64
C VAL A 233 19.08 -2.01 -1.24
N LEU A 234 18.79 -1.80 0.05
CA LEU A 234 17.43 -1.45 0.48
C LEU A 234 16.90 -0.26 -0.33
N GLY A 235 15.70 -0.40 -0.88
CA GLY A 235 15.07 0.60 -1.74
C GLY A 235 15.31 0.43 -3.24
N SER A 236 16.15 -0.52 -3.68
CA SER A 236 16.28 -0.88 -5.11
C SER A 236 15.12 -1.79 -5.55
N HIS A 237 13.91 -1.25 -5.60
CA HIS A 237 12.69 -2.03 -5.84
C HIS A 237 12.65 -2.64 -7.25
N ARG A 238 12.07 -3.84 -7.35
CA ARG A 238 11.61 -4.45 -8.60
C ARG A 238 10.14 -4.82 -8.50
N LEU A 239 9.36 -4.39 -9.48
CA LEU A 239 8.09 -4.99 -9.86
C LEU A 239 8.34 -5.93 -11.04
N GLU A 240 7.86 -7.17 -10.96
CA GLU A 240 8.00 -8.16 -12.03
C GLU A 240 6.72 -8.97 -12.19
N GLY A 241 6.40 -9.30 -13.44
CA GLY A 241 5.37 -10.25 -13.80
C GLY A 241 5.93 -11.37 -14.67
N LYS A 242 5.52 -12.60 -14.38
CA LYS A 242 5.92 -13.82 -15.08
C LYS A 242 4.71 -14.70 -15.30
N LEU A 243 4.62 -15.30 -16.48
CA LEU A 243 3.60 -16.28 -16.81
C LEU A 243 4.21 -17.42 -17.62
N ALA A 244 3.83 -18.65 -17.30
CA ALA A 244 4.22 -19.85 -18.02
C ALA A 244 5.74 -20.00 -18.20
N GLY A 245 6.50 -19.65 -17.18
CA GLY A 245 7.97 -19.71 -17.16
C GLY A 245 8.66 -18.53 -17.85
N THR A 246 7.92 -17.58 -18.42
CA THR A 246 8.46 -16.43 -19.17
C THR A 246 8.20 -15.13 -18.43
N VAL A 247 9.25 -14.34 -18.18
CA VAL A 247 9.12 -12.99 -17.62
C VAL A 247 8.47 -12.10 -18.67
N THR A 248 7.29 -11.57 -18.38
CA THR A 248 6.53 -10.72 -19.31
C THR A 248 6.87 -9.24 -19.16
N GLY A 249 7.43 -8.85 -18.02
CA GLY A 249 8.03 -7.54 -17.86
C GLY A 249 8.59 -7.28 -16.45
N THR A 250 9.46 -6.27 -16.38
CA THR A 250 10.06 -5.79 -15.12
C THR A 250 10.10 -4.27 -15.11
N VAL A 251 9.97 -3.68 -13.92
CA VAL A 251 10.25 -2.27 -13.66
C VAL A 251 11.13 -2.19 -12.43
N ASP A 252 12.34 -1.69 -12.61
CA ASP A 252 13.24 -1.35 -11.52
C ASP A 252 13.03 0.12 -11.12
N THR A 253 13.01 0.39 -9.82
CA THR A 253 12.85 1.74 -9.29
C THR A 253 13.76 1.90 -8.08
N ASP A 254 14.70 2.83 -8.17
CA ASP A 254 15.66 3.08 -7.09
C ASP A 254 15.18 4.20 -6.17
N LEU A 255 14.82 3.81 -4.95
CA LEU A 255 14.52 4.71 -3.84
C LEU A 255 15.51 4.54 -2.70
N SER A 256 16.70 3.99 -2.95
CA SER A 256 17.70 3.69 -1.92
C SER A 256 18.12 4.90 -1.09
N THR A 257 18.22 6.08 -1.70
CA THR A 257 18.52 7.34 -1.00
C THR A 257 17.37 7.83 -0.10
N ALA A 258 16.16 7.34 -0.34
CA ALA A 258 14.94 7.69 0.41
C ALA A 258 14.39 6.49 1.20
N THR A 259 15.19 5.43 1.38
CA THR A 259 14.80 4.20 2.09
C THR A 259 15.76 3.96 3.24
N ALA A 260 15.23 3.97 4.46
CA ALA A 260 15.98 3.71 5.68
C ALA A 260 15.43 2.48 6.40
N ALA A 261 16.32 1.67 6.97
CA ALA A 261 15.91 0.60 7.86
C ALA A 261 15.17 1.17 9.09
N ASN A 262 14.26 0.38 9.66
CA ASN A 262 13.38 0.72 10.78
C ASN A 262 12.39 1.87 10.52
N THR A 263 12.28 2.37 9.28
CA THR A 263 11.27 3.37 8.89
C THR A 263 10.07 2.67 8.26
N GLU A 264 8.85 3.06 8.63
CA GLU A 264 7.65 2.48 8.01
C GLU A 264 7.33 3.19 6.72
N TYR A 265 7.01 2.39 5.71
CA TYR A 265 6.53 2.86 4.42
C TYR A 265 5.22 2.16 4.09
N HIS A 266 4.34 2.89 3.45
CA HIS A 266 3.09 2.39 2.88
C HIS A 266 3.35 1.95 1.44
N TYR A 267 3.05 0.70 1.12
CA TYR A 267 3.21 0.12 -0.21
C TYR A 267 1.86 -0.32 -0.74
N VAL A 268 1.57 0.04 -2.00
CA VAL A 268 0.37 -0.41 -2.71
C VAL A 268 0.76 -0.93 -4.08
N LEU A 269 0.19 -2.06 -4.49
CA LEU A 269 0.19 -2.55 -5.87
C LEU A 269 -1.27 -2.60 -6.35
N THR A 270 -1.59 -1.91 -7.43
CA THR A 270 -2.85 -2.05 -8.16
C THR A 270 -2.61 -2.84 -9.43
N VAL A 271 -3.57 -3.69 -9.83
CA VAL A 271 -3.59 -4.37 -11.13
C VAL A 271 -4.95 -4.16 -11.77
N GLU A 272 -4.96 -3.50 -12.91
CA GLU A 272 -6.14 -3.14 -13.67
C GLU A 272 -6.25 -4.02 -14.92
N ASP A 273 -7.28 -4.86 -15.00
CA ASP A 273 -7.59 -5.70 -16.15
C ASP A 273 -7.93 -4.86 -17.38
N GLY A 274 -7.52 -5.32 -18.56
CA GLY A 274 -7.89 -4.65 -19.81
C GLY A 274 -7.16 -3.33 -20.07
N ALA A 275 -6.27 -2.90 -19.17
CA ALA A 275 -5.53 -1.65 -19.26
C ALA A 275 -4.10 -1.85 -19.77
N GLY A 276 -3.48 -0.74 -20.19
CA GLY A 276 -2.10 -0.74 -20.71
C GLY A 276 -1.99 -1.18 -22.17
N ALA A 277 -0.77 -1.41 -22.62
CA ALA A 277 -0.42 -1.70 -24.01
C ALA A 277 -1.09 -2.95 -24.60
N TYR A 278 -1.48 -3.91 -23.74
CA TYR A 278 -2.07 -5.18 -24.15
C TYR A 278 -3.60 -5.17 -24.16
N GLY A 279 -4.23 -4.08 -23.69
CA GLY A 279 -5.68 -3.90 -23.69
C GLY A 279 -6.42 -5.12 -23.16
N ALA A 280 -7.43 -5.59 -23.90
CA ALA A 280 -8.22 -6.75 -23.54
C ALA A 280 -7.45 -8.09 -23.46
N ASN A 281 -6.14 -8.15 -23.72
CA ASN A 281 -5.35 -9.36 -23.56
C ASN A 281 -4.35 -9.27 -22.39
N GLY A 282 -4.38 -8.19 -21.62
CA GLY A 282 -3.46 -8.02 -20.51
C GLY A 282 -4.02 -7.19 -19.38
N SER A 283 -3.10 -6.70 -18.56
CA SER A 283 -3.41 -5.88 -17.41
C SER A 283 -2.29 -4.86 -17.18
N ARG A 284 -2.58 -3.83 -16.39
CA ARG A 284 -1.58 -2.84 -15.98
C ARG A 284 -1.39 -2.89 -14.46
N ALA A 285 -0.18 -3.19 -14.04
CA ALA A 285 0.24 -3.12 -12.65
C ALA A 285 0.85 -1.74 -12.35
N LYS A 286 0.45 -1.10 -11.26
CA LYS A 286 1.11 0.13 -10.75
C LYS A 286 1.43 -0.04 -9.29
N TRP A 287 2.62 0.40 -8.90
CA TRP A 287 3.00 0.38 -7.50
C TRP A 287 3.27 1.78 -6.95
N TYR A 288 2.97 1.96 -5.67
CA TYR A 288 2.97 3.22 -4.97
C TYR A 288 3.75 3.09 -3.66
N ARG A 289 4.37 4.18 -3.25
CA ARG A 289 4.98 4.35 -1.93
C ARG A 289 4.47 5.64 -1.30
N ASN A 290 3.94 5.56 -0.08
CA ASN A 290 3.48 6.72 0.69
C ASN A 290 2.52 7.63 -0.12
N GLY A 291 1.54 7.04 -0.80
CA GLY A 291 0.59 7.77 -1.63
C GLY A 291 1.06 8.09 -3.06
N ALA A 292 2.36 8.04 -3.36
CA ALA A 292 2.90 8.44 -4.67
C ALA A 292 3.19 7.24 -5.58
N VAL A 293 2.81 7.33 -6.86
CA VAL A 293 3.18 6.34 -7.90
C VAL A 293 4.70 6.28 -8.02
N GLN A 294 5.25 5.07 -8.06
CA GLN A 294 6.68 4.83 -8.22
C GLN A 294 7.01 4.09 -9.52
N GLY A 295 6.13 3.21 -9.99
CA GLY A 295 6.31 2.50 -11.25
C GLY A 295 5.01 1.96 -11.82
N SER A 296 5.02 1.70 -13.13
CA SER A 296 3.90 1.11 -13.88
C SER A 296 4.45 0.07 -14.84
N LEU A 297 3.86 -1.11 -14.87
CA LEU A 297 4.22 -2.23 -15.73
C LEU A 297 2.96 -2.75 -16.44
N ASP A 298 3.00 -2.76 -17.77
CA ASP A 298 1.96 -3.43 -18.55
C ASP A 298 2.32 -4.90 -18.70
N LEU A 299 1.42 -5.78 -18.30
CA LEU A 299 1.57 -7.23 -18.33
C LEU A 299 0.81 -7.78 -19.53
N SER A 300 1.45 -8.67 -20.29
CA SER A 300 0.83 -9.34 -21.45
C SER A 300 -0.13 -10.47 -21.07
N TYR A 301 -0.65 -10.44 -19.84
CA TYR A 301 -1.59 -11.41 -19.30
C TYR A 301 -2.51 -10.77 -18.26
N ARG A 302 -3.63 -11.45 -17.99
CA ARG A 302 -4.61 -11.11 -16.97
C ARG A 302 -4.42 -11.99 -15.73
N LEU A 303 -4.80 -11.51 -14.55
CA LEU A 303 -4.60 -12.23 -13.29
C LEU A 303 -5.18 -13.66 -13.29
N ARG A 304 -6.36 -13.83 -13.90
CA ARG A 304 -7.03 -15.13 -14.05
C ARG A 304 -6.27 -16.18 -14.88
N GLU A 305 -5.23 -15.77 -15.60
CA GLU A 305 -4.39 -16.68 -16.39
C GLU A 305 -3.23 -17.25 -15.56
N MET A 306 -2.92 -16.63 -14.41
CA MET A 306 -1.95 -17.16 -13.45
C MET A 306 -2.55 -18.30 -12.65
N ALA A 307 -1.72 -19.25 -12.25
CA ALA A 307 -2.02 -20.11 -11.10
C ALA A 307 -1.29 -19.58 -9.87
N ASP A 308 -2.03 -19.26 -8.81
CA ASP A 308 -1.50 -18.73 -7.55
C ASP A 308 -1.78 -19.69 -6.39
N VAL A 309 -0.85 -20.62 -6.19
CA VAL A 309 -0.85 -21.61 -5.09
C VAL A 309 0.28 -21.36 -4.08
N ASN A 310 1.08 -20.32 -4.30
CA ASN A 310 2.09 -19.80 -3.40
C ASN A 310 1.85 -18.28 -3.27
N ASN A 311 1.10 -17.88 -2.25
CA ASN A 311 0.74 -16.48 -2.05
C ASN A 311 1.45 -15.91 -0.82
N TRP A 312 2.71 -15.51 -0.99
CA TRP A 312 3.57 -15.25 0.15
C TRP A 312 3.90 -13.79 0.39
N ILE A 313 3.96 -13.42 1.66
CA ILE A 313 4.54 -12.16 2.14
C ILE A 313 5.87 -12.48 2.82
N GLY A 314 6.95 -11.87 2.33
CA GLY A 314 8.29 -12.05 2.88
C GLY A 314 9.05 -13.32 2.43
N ARG A 315 8.53 -14.10 1.48
CA ARG A 315 9.23 -15.22 0.83
C ARG A 315 9.21 -15.05 -0.69
N SER A 316 10.28 -15.47 -1.35
CA SER A 316 10.42 -15.45 -2.81
C SER A 316 10.04 -16.77 -3.45
N GLN A 317 9.54 -16.71 -4.68
CA GLN A 317 9.38 -17.88 -5.54
C GLN A 317 10.70 -18.33 -6.21
N TRP A 318 11.83 -17.81 -5.77
CA TRP A 318 13.16 -18.31 -6.11
C TRP A 318 13.86 -18.86 -4.87
N ALA A 319 14.27 -20.12 -4.96
CA ALA A 319 14.95 -20.87 -3.91
C ALA A 319 16.18 -20.18 -3.32
N ALA A 320 16.94 -19.45 -4.15
CA ALA A 320 18.20 -18.81 -3.75
C ALA A 320 18.01 -17.46 -3.06
N ASP A 321 16.85 -16.84 -3.19
CA ASP A 321 16.57 -15.53 -2.62
C ASP A 321 16.37 -15.64 -1.11
N MET A 322 16.78 -14.59 -0.40
CA MET A 322 16.61 -14.52 1.05
C MET A 322 15.18 -14.17 1.43
N ASN A 323 14.66 -14.83 2.47
CA ASN A 323 13.42 -14.39 3.10
C ASN A 323 13.61 -12.99 3.70
N SER A 324 12.52 -12.24 3.76
CA SER A 324 12.56 -10.83 4.14
C SER A 324 12.74 -10.64 5.63
N ASN A 325 13.56 -9.65 5.98
CA ASN A 325 13.75 -9.17 7.35
C ASN A 325 13.08 -7.80 7.44
N MET A 326 11.81 -7.82 7.84
CA MET A 326 10.91 -6.68 7.82
C MET A 326 9.82 -6.85 8.89
N SER A 327 9.22 -5.75 9.35
CA SER A 327 7.98 -5.81 10.13
C SER A 327 6.78 -5.37 9.29
N ILE A 328 5.65 -6.04 9.43
CA ILE A 328 4.40 -5.76 8.73
C ILE A 328 3.34 -5.39 9.76
N ASN A 329 2.73 -4.22 9.62
CA ASN A 329 1.72 -3.70 10.55
C ASN A 329 0.31 -4.16 10.15
N GLU A 330 -0.06 -3.91 8.90
CA GLU A 330 -1.37 -4.25 8.36
C GLU A 330 -1.26 -4.66 6.88
N LEU A 331 -2.17 -5.54 6.45
CA LEU A 331 -2.37 -5.96 5.08
C LEU A 331 -3.83 -5.75 4.69
N ARG A 332 -4.05 -5.15 3.52
CA ARG A 332 -5.35 -4.93 2.88
C ARG A 332 -5.35 -5.48 1.46
N VAL A 333 -6.46 -6.09 1.04
CA VAL A 333 -6.69 -6.54 -0.35
C VAL A 333 -8.05 -6.04 -0.84
N TYR A 334 -8.11 -5.60 -2.09
CA TYR A 334 -9.31 -5.09 -2.76
C TYR A 334 -9.56 -5.89 -4.04
N ASP A 335 -10.82 -6.00 -4.46
CA ASP A 335 -11.27 -6.68 -5.69
C ASP A 335 -11.30 -5.76 -6.93
N ARG A 336 -10.61 -4.63 -6.85
CA ARG A 336 -10.42 -3.67 -7.95
C ARG A 336 -9.08 -2.97 -7.84
N ALA A 337 -8.64 -2.37 -8.94
CA ALA A 337 -7.57 -1.37 -8.91
C ALA A 337 -8.10 -0.08 -8.29
N ILE A 338 -7.62 0.29 -7.11
CA ILE A 338 -7.97 1.59 -6.50
C ILE A 338 -7.23 2.72 -7.22
N SER A 339 -7.87 3.88 -7.31
CA SER A 339 -7.31 5.05 -8.01
C SER A 339 -6.15 5.68 -7.22
N PRO A 340 -5.26 6.46 -7.87
CA PRO A 340 -4.22 7.20 -7.16
C PRO A 340 -4.75 8.09 -6.03
N ALA A 341 -5.93 8.69 -6.19
CA ALA A 341 -6.56 9.49 -5.13
C ALA A 341 -6.96 8.64 -3.92
N GLU A 342 -7.49 7.44 -4.15
CA GLU A 342 -7.83 6.48 -3.08
C GLU A 342 -6.59 5.95 -2.37
N VAL A 343 -5.48 5.74 -3.08
CA VAL A 343 -4.18 5.38 -2.48
C VAL A 343 -3.70 6.48 -1.52
N ILE A 344 -3.82 7.76 -1.92
CA ILE A 344 -3.49 8.91 -1.05
C ILE A 344 -4.42 8.94 0.17
N SER A 345 -5.73 8.75 -0.02
CA SER A 345 -6.70 8.68 1.08
C SER A 345 -6.36 7.57 2.06
N ALA A 346 -6.02 6.37 1.56
CA ALA A 346 -5.66 5.22 2.39
C ALA A 346 -4.34 5.43 3.14
N TYR A 347 -3.33 6.02 2.48
CA TYR A 347 -2.08 6.41 3.11
C TYR A 347 -2.29 7.37 4.28
N ASN A 348 -3.09 8.42 4.07
CA ASN A 348 -3.40 9.43 5.09
C ASN A 348 -4.24 8.86 6.25
N ALA A 349 -5.07 7.85 5.99
CA ALA A 349 -5.83 7.15 7.02
C ALA A 349 -4.94 6.27 7.91
N GLY A 350 -3.77 5.85 7.39
CA GLY A 350 -2.83 4.98 8.10
C GLY A 350 -3.28 3.53 8.20
N ALA A 351 -2.47 2.74 8.90
CA ALA A 351 -2.77 1.34 9.25
C ALA A 351 -3.91 1.26 10.27
#